data_AF-A0A9E1UC38-F1
#
_entry.id   AF-A0A9E1UC38-F1
#
_cell.length_a   1.000
_cell.length_b   1.000
_cell.length_c   1.000
_cell.angle_alpha   90.00
_cell.angle_beta   90.00
_cell.angle_gamma   90.00
#
_symmetry.space_group_name_H-M   'P 1'
#
loop_
_entity.id
_entity.type
_entity.pdbx_description
1 polymer ?
#
loop_
_entity_poly.entity_id
_entity_poly.type
_entity_poly.pdbx_seq_one_letter_code
_entity_poly.pdbx_strand_id
1 'polypeptide(L)'
;MSLNYPEHHDIKTGHISRCQVCNSDKLHTILDLGHQPLCDTLLTKEMLDQPEKTFPLRMIWCENCTDAQIDYCVDGKEVYHPDYPYKSGVTKELVEYQVKIAESLINKYNLQEGDLVVDVGANDGTLLSGFEGTGIKTIGVEPTNIAKFANERGIETVQSFFDIKTAEMIKEKHGEASVIVTTNTFAHMQTLGEVIMGAYTLLKEDGVFVSETHYLLNVVEGGQFDTVYHEHLRTYSLRALVALFDQYDFTVTDVERGDRYGGNIRVHVTKGKGRPVSQAVTDLLALEDASGLGKLETFQKFADRVKMARLKFMDFLISTNREGKSIVGNSCPGRCSTLLNYYGVGTELLPYLAEQPASLKLGKYLPGKHIPVVNNQILIDEQPDYVIILAWHYAKPIMEQLKARGLKSDFVIPLPDFEIVKNEDV
;
A
#
# COMPACT_ATOMS: atom_id res chain seq x y z
N MET A 1 -17.98 -13.29 -25.91
CA MET A 1 -16.92 -14.29 -25.67
C MET A 1 -17.02 -14.70 -24.22
N SER A 2 -16.96 -15.98 -23.87
CA SER A 2 -16.74 -16.34 -22.46
C SER A 2 -15.37 -15.76 -22.07
N LEU A 3 -15.35 -14.79 -21.16
CA LEU A 3 -14.11 -14.20 -20.65
C LEU A 3 -13.39 -15.31 -19.88
N ASN A 4 -12.47 -16.01 -20.54
CA ASN A 4 -11.72 -17.08 -19.94
C ASN A 4 -10.42 -16.49 -19.39
N TYR A 5 -10.21 -16.61 -18.09
CA TYR A 5 -9.00 -16.16 -17.41
C TYR A 5 -8.55 -17.25 -16.42
N PRO A 6 -7.27 -17.27 -16.01
CA PRO A 6 -6.78 -18.33 -15.13
C PRO A 6 -7.46 -18.32 -13.76
N GLU A 7 -8.11 -19.43 -13.38
CA GLU A 7 -8.86 -19.54 -12.12
C GLU A 7 -7.99 -19.27 -10.88
N HIS A 8 -6.68 -19.55 -10.94
CA HIS A 8 -5.76 -19.32 -9.80
C HIS A 8 -5.53 -17.85 -9.48
N HIS A 9 -5.93 -16.93 -10.36
CA HIS A 9 -5.87 -15.49 -10.10
C HIS A 9 -6.99 -15.02 -9.16
N ASP A 10 -8.03 -15.83 -8.94
CA ASP A 10 -9.05 -15.57 -7.94
C ASP A 10 -8.80 -16.44 -6.72
N ILE A 11 -8.10 -15.88 -5.73
CA ILE A 11 -7.67 -16.64 -4.56
C ILE A 11 -8.78 -16.72 -3.50
N LYS A 12 -8.89 -17.89 -2.87
CA LYS A 12 -9.85 -18.14 -1.78
C LYS A 12 -9.25 -17.72 -0.44
N THR A 13 -10.11 -17.34 0.49
CA THR A 13 -9.75 -17.11 1.90
C THR A 13 -9.08 -18.36 2.48
N GLY A 14 -7.99 -18.17 3.22
CA GLY A 14 -7.18 -19.24 3.81
C GLY A 14 -5.77 -19.33 3.22
N HIS A 15 -5.15 -20.49 3.40
CA HIS A 15 -3.76 -20.73 3.02
C HIS A 15 -3.57 -20.82 1.49
N ILE A 16 -2.52 -20.18 0.99
CA ILE A 16 -2.14 -20.12 -0.42
C ILE A 16 -0.83 -20.91 -0.60
N SER A 17 -0.87 -21.98 -1.39
CA SER A 17 0.29 -22.87 -1.62
C SER A 17 0.93 -22.74 -3.00
N ARG A 18 0.43 -21.84 -3.83
CA ARG A 18 0.86 -21.62 -5.22
C ARG A 18 1.06 -20.12 -5.47
N CYS A 19 1.92 -19.79 -6.42
CA CYS A 19 2.16 -18.41 -6.80
C CYS A 19 0.88 -17.75 -7.33
N GLN A 20 0.53 -16.59 -6.80
CA GLN A 20 -0.66 -15.83 -7.18
C GLN A 20 -0.56 -15.20 -8.58
N VAL A 21 0.61 -15.25 -9.21
CA VAL A 21 0.86 -14.75 -10.58
C VAL A 21 1.02 -15.90 -11.57
N CYS A 22 1.99 -16.80 -11.37
CA CYS A 22 2.34 -17.83 -12.35
C CYS A 22 1.93 -19.26 -11.96
N ASN A 23 1.22 -19.43 -10.85
CA ASN A 23 0.78 -20.73 -10.33
C ASN A 23 1.90 -21.75 -10.00
N SER A 24 3.16 -21.31 -9.95
CA SER A 24 4.30 -22.14 -9.55
C SER A 24 4.19 -22.59 -8.08
N ASP A 25 4.71 -23.78 -7.76
CA ASP A 25 4.96 -24.25 -6.39
C ASP A 25 6.38 -23.97 -5.88
N LYS A 26 7.26 -23.39 -6.71
CA LYS A 26 8.61 -22.99 -6.31
C LYS A 26 8.59 -21.70 -5.49
N LEU A 27 8.02 -21.79 -4.30
CA LEU A 27 7.85 -20.72 -3.33
C LEU A 27 8.84 -20.89 -2.19
N HIS A 28 9.50 -19.81 -1.80
CA HIS A 28 10.46 -19.77 -0.72
C HIS A 28 9.98 -18.80 0.35
N THR A 29 9.84 -19.24 1.60
CA THR A 29 9.53 -18.33 2.72
C THR A 29 10.71 -17.41 3.01
N ILE A 30 10.45 -16.11 2.96
CA ILE A 30 11.45 -15.06 3.18
C ILE A 30 11.34 -14.50 4.60
N LEU A 31 10.11 -14.15 5.01
CA LEU A 31 9.80 -13.65 6.35
C LEU A 31 8.67 -14.47 6.95
N ASP A 32 8.80 -14.80 8.24
CA ASP A 32 7.70 -15.25 9.07
C ASP A 32 7.51 -14.24 10.20
N LEU A 33 6.43 -13.47 10.11
CA LEU A 33 6.07 -12.42 11.06
C LEU A 33 5.10 -12.92 12.13
N GLY A 34 4.84 -14.24 12.17
CA GLY A 34 3.92 -14.88 13.10
C GLY A 34 2.46 -14.60 12.77
N HIS A 35 1.62 -14.57 13.81
CA HIS A 35 0.22 -14.18 13.70
C HIS A 35 0.08 -12.68 13.95
N GLN A 36 -0.64 -12.02 13.05
CA GLN A 36 -0.79 -10.57 13.00
C GLN A 36 -2.28 -10.22 12.87
N PRO A 37 -2.77 -9.16 13.54
CA PRO A 37 -4.11 -8.67 13.31
C PRO A 37 -4.18 -7.89 11.98
N LEU A 38 -5.39 -7.59 11.52
CA LEU A 38 -5.57 -6.68 10.38
C LEU A 38 -5.15 -5.26 10.75
N CYS A 39 -4.33 -4.63 9.91
CA CYS A 39 -3.62 -3.40 10.26
C CYS A 39 -4.52 -2.17 10.47
N ASP A 40 -5.64 -2.08 9.74
CA ASP A 40 -6.58 -0.95 9.81
C ASP A 40 -7.92 -1.30 10.51
N THR A 41 -8.01 -2.46 11.15
CA THR A 41 -9.11 -2.80 12.08
C THR A 41 -8.83 -2.24 13.48
N LEU A 42 -8.69 -0.91 13.57
CA LEU A 42 -8.45 -0.21 14.84
C LEU A 42 -9.61 -0.45 15.82
N LEU A 43 -9.26 -0.70 17.09
CA LEU A 43 -10.21 -1.09 18.11
C LEU A 43 -10.87 0.14 18.74
N THR A 44 -12.16 0.06 19.06
CA THR A 44 -12.79 1.00 19.99
C THR A 44 -12.52 0.58 21.43
N LYS A 45 -12.86 1.44 22.39
CA LYS A 45 -12.71 1.12 23.81
C LYS A 45 -13.49 -0.14 24.22
N GLU A 46 -14.69 -0.33 23.66
CA GLU A 46 -15.56 -1.46 23.93
C GLU A 46 -15.01 -2.78 23.36
N MET A 47 -14.22 -2.69 22.28
CA MET A 47 -13.61 -3.85 21.64
C MET A 47 -12.40 -4.39 22.41
N LEU A 48 -11.78 -3.60 23.29
CA LEU A 48 -10.61 -4.03 24.08
C LEU A 48 -10.90 -5.22 25.00
N ASP A 49 -12.15 -5.37 25.43
CA ASP A 49 -12.60 -6.50 26.28
C ASP A 49 -13.17 -7.67 25.45
N GLN A 50 -13.00 -7.67 24.12
CA GLN A 50 -13.51 -8.70 23.21
C GLN A 50 -12.38 -9.54 22.59
N PRO A 51 -12.67 -10.75 22.09
CA PRO A 51 -11.69 -11.52 21.34
C PRO A 51 -11.24 -10.81 20.06
N GLU A 52 -9.94 -10.80 19.82
CA GLU A 52 -9.34 -10.33 18.57
C GLU A 52 -8.91 -11.47 17.68
N LYS A 53 -9.13 -11.31 16.37
CA LYS A 53 -8.64 -12.24 15.36
C LYS A 53 -7.23 -11.86 14.94
N THR A 54 -6.40 -12.88 14.78
CA THR A 54 -5.08 -12.77 14.16
C THR A 54 -4.96 -13.84 13.09
N PHE A 55 -4.14 -13.57 12.09
CA PHE A 55 -3.94 -14.45 10.93
C PHE A 55 -2.43 -14.65 10.69
N PRO A 56 -2.01 -15.80 10.16
CA PRO A 56 -0.63 -16.00 9.74
C PRO A 56 -0.19 -14.90 8.79
N LEU A 57 1.03 -14.39 8.96
CA LEU A 57 1.61 -13.39 8.06
C LEU A 57 3.05 -13.78 7.72
N ARG A 58 3.19 -14.37 6.53
CA ARG A 58 4.48 -14.83 6.00
C ARG A 58 4.64 -14.29 4.59
N MET A 59 5.79 -13.68 4.31
CA MET A 59 6.18 -13.27 2.97
C MET A 59 6.90 -14.45 2.29
N ILE A 60 6.40 -14.86 1.15
CA ILE A 60 6.97 -15.91 0.29
C ILE A 60 7.35 -15.31 -1.07
N TRP A 61 8.41 -15.83 -1.68
CA TRP A 61 8.92 -15.38 -2.98
C TRP A 61 8.87 -16.51 -4.00
N CYS A 62 8.45 -16.20 -5.22
CA CYS A 62 8.34 -17.14 -6.33
C CYS A 62 9.61 -17.13 -7.20
N GLU A 63 10.29 -18.28 -7.29
CA GLU A 63 11.50 -18.45 -8.08
C GLU A 63 11.26 -18.26 -9.60
N ASN A 64 10.04 -18.55 -10.07
CA ASN A 64 9.75 -18.55 -11.51
C ASN A 64 9.47 -17.15 -12.08
N CYS A 65 8.65 -16.35 -11.38
CA CYS A 65 8.18 -15.05 -11.88
C CYS A 65 8.62 -13.86 -11.04
N THR A 66 9.40 -14.11 -9.99
CA THR A 66 9.94 -13.12 -9.05
C THR A 66 8.90 -12.27 -8.31
N ASP A 67 7.64 -12.71 -8.28
CA ASP A 67 6.62 -12.13 -7.39
C ASP A 67 6.95 -12.48 -5.95
N ALA A 68 6.73 -11.52 -5.04
CA ALA A 68 6.61 -11.82 -3.63
C ALA A 68 5.15 -11.65 -3.21
N GLN A 69 4.70 -12.47 -2.27
CA GLN A 69 3.29 -12.52 -1.87
C GLN A 69 3.18 -12.97 -0.42
N ILE A 70 2.00 -12.82 0.18
CA ILE A 70 1.67 -13.53 1.42
C ILE A 70 1.08 -14.91 1.11
N ASP A 71 1.17 -15.82 2.08
CA ASP A 71 0.65 -17.20 1.96
C ASP A 71 -0.70 -17.43 2.66
N TYR A 72 -1.38 -16.36 3.07
CA TYR A 72 -2.70 -16.43 3.68
C TYR A 72 -3.58 -15.26 3.23
N CYS A 73 -4.74 -15.56 2.65
CA CYS A 73 -5.74 -14.56 2.27
C CYS A 73 -6.80 -14.43 3.38
N VAL A 74 -7.04 -13.22 3.84
CA VAL A 74 -8.25 -12.90 4.63
C VAL A 74 -9.36 -12.51 3.65
N ASP A 75 -10.63 -12.71 4.02
CA ASP A 75 -11.75 -12.30 3.18
C ASP A 75 -11.72 -10.78 2.96
N GLY A 76 -11.78 -10.34 1.70
CA GLY A 76 -11.74 -8.92 1.36
C GLY A 76 -12.81 -8.08 2.05
N LYS A 77 -13.97 -8.64 2.43
CA LYS A 77 -15.01 -7.92 3.19
C LYS A 77 -14.64 -7.71 4.67
N GLU A 78 -13.79 -8.58 5.22
CA GLU A 78 -13.26 -8.43 6.58
C GLU A 78 -12.12 -7.40 6.58
N VAL A 79 -11.29 -7.39 5.54
CA VAL A 79 -10.22 -6.41 5.34
C VAL A 79 -10.77 -5.01 5.03
N TYR A 80 -11.62 -4.88 4.00
CA TYR A 80 -12.23 -3.63 3.55
C TYR A 80 -13.66 -3.49 4.09
N HIS A 81 -13.77 -3.48 5.42
CA HIS A 81 -15.05 -3.28 6.09
C HIS A 81 -15.60 -1.85 5.84
N PRO A 82 -16.91 -1.61 5.99
CA PRO A 82 -17.50 -0.31 5.70
C PRO A 82 -16.83 0.87 6.42
N ASP A 83 -16.38 0.69 7.66
CA ASP A 83 -15.76 1.74 8.50
C ASP A 83 -14.23 1.82 8.39
N TYR A 84 -13.67 1.38 7.26
CA TYR A 84 -12.24 1.45 6.96
C TYR A 84 -11.71 2.87 7.20
N PRO A 85 -10.64 3.07 8.01
CA PRO A 85 -10.29 4.37 8.57
C PRO A 85 -9.36 5.23 7.68
N TYR A 86 -8.91 4.73 6.54
CA TYR A 86 -7.87 5.36 5.74
C TYR A 86 -8.44 6.31 4.68
N LYS A 87 -7.88 7.53 4.63
CA LYS A 87 -8.22 8.58 3.66
C LYS A 87 -6.97 9.13 2.99
N SER A 88 -6.92 9.10 1.66
CA SER A 88 -5.80 9.65 0.88
C SER A 88 -5.66 11.17 1.03
N GLY A 89 -6.78 11.89 1.13
CA GLY A 89 -6.81 13.35 1.11
C GLY A 89 -6.34 14.04 2.40
N VAL A 90 -5.90 13.28 3.41
CA VAL A 90 -5.48 13.85 4.71
C VAL A 90 -4.01 14.28 4.69
N THR A 91 -3.16 13.57 3.94
CA THR A 91 -1.72 13.87 3.85
C THR A 91 -1.45 14.75 2.64
N LYS A 92 -0.91 15.96 2.87
CA LYS A 92 -0.67 16.95 1.81
C LYS A 92 0.24 16.41 0.70
N GLU A 93 1.35 15.77 1.08
CA GLU A 93 2.34 15.20 0.16
C GLU A 93 1.69 14.14 -0.75
N LEU A 94 0.71 13.38 -0.23
CA LEU A 94 -0.03 12.39 -0.99
C LEU A 94 -1.02 13.04 -1.96
N VAL A 95 -1.73 14.08 -1.55
CA VAL A 95 -2.61 14.85 -2.44
C VAL A 95 -1.82 15.39 -3.63
N GLU A 96 -0.70 16.05 -3.36
CA GLU A 96 0.18 16.61 -4.40
C GLU A 96 0.72 15.52 -5.34
N TYR A 97 1.09 14.37 -4.79
CA TYR A 97 1.54 13.23 -5.59
C TYR A 97 0.43 12.72 -6.52
N GLN A 98 -0.78 12.46 -6.01
CA GLN A 98 -1.89 11.91 -6.80
C GLN A 98 -2.40 12.90 -7.86
N VAL A 99 -2.42 14.20 -7.59
CA VAL A 99 -2.74 15.23 -8.59
C VAL A 99 -1.71 15.20 -9.73
N LYS A 100 -0.41 15.08 -9.42
CA LYS A 100 0.63 14.94 -10.46
C LYS A 100 0.48 13.67 -11.29
N ILE A 101 -0.08 12.58 -10.73
CA ILE A 101 -0.43 11.39 -11.53
C ILE A 101 -1.48 11.75 -12.56
N ALA A 102 -2.57 12.41 -12.15
CA ALA A 102 -3.63 12.82 -13.07
C ALA A 102 -3.07 13.70 -14.20
N GLU A 103 -2.30 14.73 -13.88
CA GLU A 103 -1.63 15.60 -14.85
C GLU A 103 -0.70 14.81 -15.80
N SER A 104 0.06 13.86 -15.26
CA SER A 104 0.94 13.00 -16.06
C SER A 104 0.15 12.14 -17.04
N LEU A 105 -0.97 11.54 -16.61
CA LEU A 105 -1.82 10.71 -17.45
C LEU A 105 -2.50 11.52 -18.56
N ILE A 106 -2.98 12.74 -18.25
CA ILE A 106 -3.56 13.65 -19.24
C ILE A 106 -2.55 13.93 -20.35
N ASN A 107 -1.33 14.32 -19.98
CA ASN A 107 -0.29 14.67 -20.94
C ASN A 107 0.19 13.45 -21.74
N LYS A 108 0.44 12.32 -21.06
CA LYS A 108 0.99 11.11 -21.67
C LYS A 108 0.07 10.47 -22.69
N TYR A 109 -1.24 10.46 -22.41
CA TYR A 109 -2.25 9.86 -23.26
C TYR A 109 -3.04 10.88 -24.08
N ASN A 110 -2.65 12.16 -24.02
CA ASN A 110 -3.32 13.26 -24.70
C ASN A 110 -4.85 13.21 -24.48
N LEU A 111 -5.27 13.05 -23.22
CA LEU A 111 -6.68 12.93 -22.87
C LEU A 111 -7.42 14.23 -23.21
N GLN A 112 -8.61 14.10 -23.80
CA GLN A 112 -9.42 15.20 -24.28
C GLN A 112 -10.71 15.34 -23.48
N GLU A 113 -11.39 16.49 -23.64
CA GLU A 113 -12.73 16.68 -23.11
C GLU A 113 -13.68 15.53 -23.55
N GLY A 114 -14.43 14.99 -22.60
CA GLY A 114 -15.35 13.88 -22.83
C GLY A 114 -14.74 12.48 -22.75
N ASP A 115 -13.41 12.34 -22.69
CA ASP A 115 -12.76 11.06 -22.33
C ASP A 115 -13.17 10.63 -20.92
N LEU A 116 -13.17 9.32 -20.67
CA LEU A 116 -13.51 8.73 -19.38
C LEU A 116 -12.26 8.17 -18.70
N VAL A 117 -12.04 8.60 -17.46
CA VAL A 117 -11.03 8.04 -16.54
C VAL A 117 -11.74 7.36 -15.37
N VAL A 118 -11.33 6.13 -15.08
CA VAL A 118 -11.87 5.32 -13.97
C VAL A 118 -10.77 5.09 -12.95
N ASP A 119 -10.99 5.41 -11.67
CA ASP A 119 -10.05 5.10 -10.59
C ASP A 119 -10.57 3.92 -9.74
N VAL A 120 -9.84 2.82 -9.73
CA VAL A 120 -10.17 1.60 -8.98
C VAL A 120 -9.44 1.61 -7.63
N GLY A 121 -10.22 1.63 -6.55
CA GLY A 121 -9.75 1.97 -5.21
C GLY A 121 -9.62 3.49 -5.05
N ALA A 122 -10.62 4.24 -5.53
CA ALA A 122 -10.59 5.70 -5.58
C ALA A 122 -10.53 6.37 -4.20
N ASN A 123 -10.80 5.62 -3.12
CA ASN A 123 -10.82 6.13 -1.76
C ASN A 123 -11.73 7.36 -1.66
N ASP A 124 -11.22 8.48 -1.16
CA ASP A 124 -11.98 9.71 -1.04
C ASP A 124 -12.06 10.51 -2.35
N GLY A 125 -11.48 10.03 -3.46
CA GLY A 125 -11.48 10.70 -4.76
C GLY A 125 -10.31 11.66 -4.96
N THR A 126 -9.29 11.60 -4.11
CA THR A 126 -8.14 12.51 -4.17
C THR A 126 -7.42 12.50 -5.52
N LEU A 127 -7.15 11.33 -6.11
CA LEU A 127 -6.58 11.27 -7.47
C LEU A 127 -7.50 11.91 -8.51
N LEU A 128 -8.79 11.59 -8.45
CA LEU A 128 -9.78 12.10 -9.41
C LEU A 128 -9.95 13.62 -9.38
N SER A 129 -9.67 14.26 -8.24
CA SER A 129 -9.65 15.73 -8.14
C SER A 129 -8.62 16.40 -9.05
N GLY A 130 -7.54 15.69 -9.44
CA GLY A 130 -6.56 16.19 -10.40
C GLY A 130 -7.09 16.35 -11.83
N PHE A 131 -8.29 15.86 -12.13
CA PHE A 131 -8.98 16.05 -13.41
C PHE A 131 -10.02 17.19 -13.37
N GLU A 132 -10.25 17.84 -12.22
CA GLU A 132 -11.22 18.93 -12.11
C GLU A 132 -10.88 20.09 -13.06
N GLY A 133 -11.91 20.63 -13.73
CA GLY A 133 -11.75 21.74 -14.68
C GLY A 133 -11.18 21.36 -16.05
N THR A 134 -10.83 20.10 -16.30
CA THR A 134 -10.27 19.64 -17.59
C THR A 134 -11.33 19.26 -18.64
N GLY A 135 -12.58 19.01 -18.21
CA GLY A 135 -13.64 18.48 -19.06
C GLY A 135 -13.58 16.94 -19.27
N ILE A 136 -12.58 16.27 -18.70
CA ILE A 136 -12.48 14.80 -18.66
C ILE A 136 -13.51 14.27 -17.66
N LYS A 137 -14.25 13.23 -18.03
CA LYS A 137 -15.20 12.55 -17.14
C LYS A 137 -14.43 11.61 -16.22
N THR A 138 -14.80 11.61 -14.94
CA THR A 138 -14.19 10.73 -13.94
C THR A 138 -15.24 9.88 -13.24
N ILE A 139 -14.85 8.66 -12.88
CA ILE A 139 -15.65 7.81 -11.98
C ILE A 139 -14.73 7.00 -11.07
N GLY A 140 -15.03 7.00 -9.77
CA GLY A 140 -14.34 6.17 -8.79
C GLY A 140 -15.05 4.86 -8.53
N VAL A 141 -14.29 3.84 -8.09
CA VAL A 141 -14.82 2.60 -7.52
C VAL A 141 -14.12 2.36 -6.18
N GLU A 142 -14.89 2.28 -5.09
CA GLU A 142 -14.36 2.19 -3.72
C GLU A 142 -15.31 1.37 -2.84
N PRO A 143 -14.93 0.20 -2.28
CA PRO A 143 -15.87 -0.67 -1.57
C PRO A 143 -16.32 -0.13 -0.20
N THR A 144 -15.58 0.78 0.43
CA THR A 144 -15.81 1.22 1.82
C THR A 144 -16.67 2.48 1.91
N ASN A 145 -17.05 2.90 3.12
CA ASN A 145 -17.79 4.17 3.32
C ASN A 145 -16.96 5.40 2.93
N ILE A 146 -15.66 5.25 2.62
CA ILE A 146 -14.83 6.36 2.17
C ILE A 146 -15.35 6.96 0.85
N ALA A 147 -16.01 6.14 0.01
CA ALA A 147 -16.69 6.60 -1.21
C ALA A 147 -17.67 7.78 -0.97
N LYS A 148 -18.23 7.90 0.24
CA LYS A 148 -19.14 9.01 0.60
C LYS A 148 -18.43 10.36 0.55
N PHE A 149 -17.17 10.44 0.99
CA PHE A 149 -16.40 11.69 0.95
C PHE A 149 -16.09 12.16 -0.48
N ALA A 150 -15.94 11.24 -1.42
CA ALA A 150 -15.79 11.57 -2.84
C ALA A 150 -17.11 12.14 -3.39
N ASN A 151 -18.21 11.41 -3.17
CA ASN A 151 -19.54 11.79 -3.65
C ASN A 151 -20.03 13.12 -3.07
N GLU A 152 -19.77 13.39 -1.78
CA GLU A 152 -20.09 14.68 -1.13
C GLU A 152 -19.35 15.87 -1.77
N ARG A 153 -18.18 15.62 -2.37
CA ARG A 153 -17.41 16.62 -3.12
C ARG A 153 -17.79 16.71 -4.60
N GLY A 154 -18.76 15.92 -5.06
CA GLY A 154 -19.19 15.88 -6.46
C GLY A 154 -18.34 14.97 -7.35
N ILE A 155 -17.46 14.14 -6.78
CA ILE A 155 -16.69 13.13 -7.51
C ILE A 155 -17.47 11.81 -7.48
N GLU A 156 -18.18 11.50 -8.57
CA GLU A 156 -19.01 10.30 -8.66
C GLU A 156 -18.18 9.04 -8.38
N THR A 157 -18.56 8.30 -7.33
CA THR A 157 -17.85 7.11 -6.88
C THR A 157 -18.84 6.00 -6.54
N VAL A 158 -18.70 4.85 -7.21
CA VAL A 158 -19.50 3.66 -6.99
C VAL A 158 -18.98 2.93 -5.74
N GLN A 159 -19.86 2.77 -4.74
CA GLN A 159 -19.51 2.01 -3.54
C GLN A 159 -19.57 0.50 -3.80
N SER A 160 -18.53 -0.07 -4.38
CA SER A 160 -18.42 -1.50 -4.73
C SER A 160 -16.97 -1.96 -4.82
N PHE A 161 -16.75 -3.27 -4.73
CA PHE A 161 -15.52 -3.87 -5.27
C PHE A 161 -15.55 -3.78 -6.81
N PHE A 162 -14.38 -3.71 -7.43
CA PHE A 162 -14.26 -3.73 -8.88
C PHE A 162 -14.17 -5.16 -9.39
N ASP A 163 -15.08 -5.52 -10.29
CA ASP A 163 -15.21 -6.82 -10.93
C ASP A 163 -15.81 -6.64 -12.34
N ILE A 164 -16.01 -7.74 -13.08
CA ILE A 164 -16.60 -7.67 -14.43
C ILE A 164 -17.97 -6.98 -14.40
N LYS A 165 -18.81 -7.32 -13.41
CA LYS A 165 -20.17 -6.76 -13.28
C LYS A 165 -20.15 -5.24 -13.06
N THR A 166 -19.26 -4.76 -12.21
CA THR A 166 -19.11 -3.32 -11.93
C THR A 166 -18.58 -2.60 -13.16
N ALA A 167 -17.64 -3.21 -13.87
CA ALA A 167 -17.13 -2.70 -15.14
C ALA A 167 -18.23 -2.59 -16.22
N GLU A 168 -19.07 -3.61 -16.38
CA GLU A 168 -20.21 -3.60 -17.31
C GLU A 168 -21.22 -2.49 -16.96
N MET A 169 -21.56 -2.35 -15.69
CA MET A 169 -22.46 -1.29 -15.22
C MET A 169 -21.91 0.11 -15.51
N ILE A 170 -20.61 0.33 -15.28
CA ILE A 170 -19.97 1.62 -15.61
C ILE A 170 -19.99 1.84 -17.12
N LYS A 171 -19.66 0.81 -17.91
CA LYS A 171 -19.64 0.89 -19.37
C LYS A 171 -21.01 1.24 -19.96
N GLU A 172 -22.07 0.61 -19.46
CA GLU A 172 -23.45 0.88 -19.90
C GLU A 172 -23.88 2.33 -19.62
N LYS A 173 -23.46 2.89 -18.48
CA LYS A 173 -23.88 4.22 -18.04
C LYS A 173 -22.99 5.35 -18.57
N HIS A 174 -21.68 5.13 -18.64
CA HIS A 174 -20.69 6.18 -18.92
C HIS A 174 -19.91 5.98 -20.22
N GLY A 175 -20.00 4.81 -20.85
CA GLY A 175 -19.20 4.42 -22.01
C GLY A 175 -17.86 3.80 -21.65
N GLU A 176 -17.00 3.64 -22.65
CA GLU A 176 -15.68 3.02 -22.50
C GLU A 176 -14.63 3.98 -21.94
N ALA A 177 -13.75 3.46 -21.09
CA ALA A 177 -12.69 4.23 -20.45
C ALA A 177 -11.47 4.38 -21.36
N SER A 178 -10.95 5.60 -21.48
CA SER A 178 -9.64 5.88 -22.09
C SER A 178 -8.51 5.44 -21.15
N VAL A 179 -8.70 5.66 -19.85
CA VAL A 179 -7.77 5.23 -18.80
C VAL A 179 -8.54 4.58 -17.66
N ILE A 180 -8.07 3.42 -17.23
CA ILE A 180 -8.40 2.88 -15.91
C ILE A 180 -7.11 2.95 -15.09
N VAL A 181 -7.15 3.65 -13.96
CA VAL A 181 -6.01 3.81 -13.05
C VAL A 181 -6.32 3.15 -11.72
N THR A 182 -5.29 2.64 -11.05
CA THR A 182 -5.38 2.18 -9.67
C THR A 182 -4.08 2.47 -8.94
N THR A 183 -4.15 3.06 -7.74
CA THR A 183 -2.97 3.43 -6.96
C THR A 183 -2.96 2.75 -5.60
N ASN A 184 -2.00 1.85 -5.40
CA ASN A 184 -1.83 0.99 -4.24
C ASN A 184 -3.02 0.06 -3.93
N THR A 185 -3.85 -0.29 -4.92
CA THR A 185 -4.96 -1.26 -4.75
C THR A 185 -4.73 -2.56 -5.52
N PHE A 186 -3.99 -2.55 -6.63
CA PHE A 186 -3.81 -3.74 -7.48
C PHE A 186 -3.13 -4.92 -6.78
N ALA A 187 -2.24 -4.63 -5.83
CA ALA A 187 -1.59 -5.62 -4.97
C ALA A 187 -2.53 -6.27 -3.95
N HIS A 188 -3.73 -5.70 -3.76
CA HIS A 188 -4.70 -6.09 -2.73
C HIS A 188 -5.84 -6.98 -3.24
N MET A 189 -5.95 -7.12 -4.56
CA MET A 189 -7.16 -7.67 -5.16
C MET A 189 -7.23 -9.19 -5.00
N GLN A 190 -8.14 -9.66 -4.14
CA GLN A 190 -8.38 -11.09 -3.94
C GLN A 190 -8.81 -11.79 -5.23
N THR A 191 -9.68 -11.15 -6.03
CA THR A 191 -10.21 -11.65 -7.30
C THR A 191 -9.51 -10.97 -8.48
N LEU A 192 -8.22 -11.28 -8.68
CA LEU A 192 -7.38 -10.59 -9.66
C LEU A 192 -7.84 -10.84 -11.10
N GLY A 193 -8.38 -12.04 -11.38
CA GLY A 193 -8.91 -12.39 -12.70
C GLY A 193 -10.13 -11.55 -13.07
N GLU A 194 -11.09 -11.45 -12.14
CA GLU A 194 -12.25 -10.58 -12.27
C GLU A 194 -11.87 -9.11 -12.49
N VAL A 195 -10.85 -8.61 -11.78
CA VAL A 195 -10.41 -7.22 -11.94
C VAL A 195 -9.77 -7.00 -13.32
N ILE A 196 -8.85 -7.86 -13.73
CA ILE A 196 -8.17 -7.71 -15.03
C ILE A 196 -9.19 -7.81 -16.17
N MET A 197 -10.16 -8.72 -16.08
CA MET A 197 -11.21 -8.85 -17.09
C MET A 197 -12.27 -7.75 -17.01
N GLY A 198 -12.53 -7.19 -15.83
CA GLY A 198 -13.32 -5.98 -15.67
C GLY A 198 -12.65 -4.80 -16.37
N ALA A 199 -11.34 -4.62 -16.18
CA ALA A 199 -10.58 -3.60 -16.88
C ALA A 199 -10.60 -3.82 -18.41
N TYR A 200 -10.41 -5.06 -18.86
CA TYR A 200 -10.52 -5.41 -20.29
C TYR A 200 -11.90 -5.06 -20.87
N THR A 201 -12.97 -5.35 -20.13
CA THR A 201 -14.36 -5.08 -20.57
C THR A 201 -14.65 -3.59 -20.70
N LEU A 202 -14.15 -2.78 -19.75
CA LEU A 202 -14.44 -1.35 -19.65
C LEU A 202 -13.55 -0.45 -20.52
N LEU A 203 -12.31 -0.86 -20.80
CA LEU A 203 -11.39 -0.07 -21.63
C LEU A 203 -11.86 0.06 -23.08
N LYS A 204 -11.56 1.20 -23.70
CA LYS A 204 -11.53 1.35 -25.17
C LYS A 204 -10.50 0.39 -25.79
N GLU A 205 -10.57 0.16 -27.09
CA GLU A 205 -9.60 -0.68 -27.81
C GLU A 205 -8.17 -0.11 -27.79
N ASP A 206 -8.04 1.22 -27.74
CA ASP A 206 -6.79 1.97 -27.58
C ASP A 206 -6.57 2.49 -26.14
N GLY A 207 -7.43 2.07 -25.21
CA GLY A 207 -7.36 2.48 -23.81
C GLY A 207 -6.20 1.81 -23.05
N VAL A 208 -5.85 2.41 -21.90
CA VAL A 208 -4.75 1.95 -21.05
C VAL A 208 -5.20 1.66 -19.63
N PHE A 209 -4.80 0.50 -19.11
CA PHE A 209 -4.85 0.18 -17.69
C PHE A 209 -3.52 0.58 -17.04
N VAL A 210 -3.58 1.38 -15.97
CA VAL A 210 -2.41 1.86 -15.24
C VAL A 210 -2.51 1.42 -13.79
N SER A 211 -1.53 0.64 -13.32
CA SER A 211 -1.47 0.26 -11.91
C SER A 211 -0.18 0.74 -11.28
N GLU A 212 -0.29 1.45 -10.16
CA GLU A 212 0.85 1.81 -9.30
C GLU A 212 0.79 1.01 -7.99
N THR A 213 1.89 0.36 -7.59
CA THR A 213 2.02 -0.36 -6.32
C THR A 213 3.45 -0.25 -5.78
N HIS A 214 3.69 -0.67 -4.54
CA HIS A 214 5.05 -0.80 -3.99
C HIS A 214 5.92 -1.66 -4.91
N TYR A 215 7.13 -1.19 -5.20
CA TYR A 215 8.04 -1.93 -6.07
C TYR A 215 8.89 -2.90 -5.25
N LEU A 216 8.86 -4.21 -5.60
CA LEU A 216 9.58 -5.24 -4.86
C LEU A 216 11.08 -4.93 -4.69
N LEU A 217 11.73 -4.36 -5.72
CA LEU A 217 13.13 -3.93 -5.62
C LEU A 217 13.33 -2.96 -4.45
N ASN A 218 12.51 -1.90 -4.41
CA ASN A 218 12.57 -0.87 -3.38
C ASN A 218 12.15 -1.37 -2.00
N VAL A 219 11.22 -2.33 -1.91
CA VAL A 219 10.86 -2.98 -0.63
C VAL A 219 12.07 -3.73 -0.05
N VAL A 220 12.76 -4.51 -0.88
CA VAL A 220 13.93 -5.31 -0.49
C VAL A 220 15.14 -4.41 -0.17
N GLU A 221 15.50 -3.51 -1.07
CA GLU A 221 16.61 -2.57 -0.89
C GLU A 221 16.36 -1.57 0.25
N GLY A 222 15.09 -1.20 0.47
CA GLY A 222 14.66 -0.28 1.52
C GLY A 222 14.33 -0.97 2.84
N GLY A 223 14.56 -2.28 3.01
CA GLY A 223 14.30 -2.96 4.29
C GLY A 223 12.84 -2.86 4.75
N GLN A 224 11.89 -2.63 3.84
CA GLN A 224 10.53 -2.18 4.14
C GLN A 224 9.60 -3.34 4.52
N PHE A 225 9.98 -4.18 5.47
CA PHE A 225 9.19 -5.37 5.82
C PHE A 225 7.78 -5.05 6.34
N ASP A 226 7.60 -3.84 6.85
CA ASP A 226 6.32 -3.35 7.34
C ASP A 226 5.30 -3.11 6.22
N THR A 227 5.69 -3.21 4.94
CA THR A 227 4.74 -3.33 3.81
C THR A 227 4.07 -4.70 3.71
N VAL A 228 4.50 -5.68 4.50
CA VAL A 228 3.88 -7.01 4.54
C VAL A 228 2.74 -6.94 5.57
N TYR A 229 1.49 -7.01 5.10
CA TYR A 229 0.26 -7.10 5.90
C TYR A 229 -0.88 -7.65 5.04
N HIS A 230 -2.00 -8.04 5.65
CA HIS A 230 -3.04 -8.83 4.97
C HIS A 230 -3.77 -8.15 3.83
N GLU A 231 -3.71 -6.82 3.73
CA GLU A 231 -4.17 -6.09 2.52
C GLU A 231 -3.22 -6.33 1.34
N HIS A 232 -1.91 -6.43 1.60
CA HIS A 232 -0.87 -6.59 0.58
C HIS A 232 -0.69 -8.06 0.22
N LEU A 233 -1.62 -8.59 -0.59
CA LEU A 233 -1.56 -9.98 -1.05
C LEU A 233 -0.29 -10.25 -1.88
N ARG A 234 0.16 -9.26 -2.66
CA ARG A 234 1.31 -9.33 -3.56
C ARG A 234 2.25 -8.12 -3.38
N THR A 235 3.48 -8.27 -3.81
CA THR A 235 4.50 -7.22 -3.90
C THR A 235 5.27 -7.46 -5.19
N TYR A 236 4.95 -6.65 -6.20
CA TYR A 236 5.30 -6.97 -7.58
C TYR A 236 6.71 -6.52 -7.96
N SER A 237 7.41 -7.39 -8.70
CA SER A 237 8.45 -6.99 -9.64
C SER A 237 7.83 -6.69 -11.01
N LEU A 238 8.54 -5.97 -11.88
CA LEU A 238 8.14 -5.78 -13.27
C LEU A 238 8.06 -7.13 -13.98
N ARG A 239 9.01 -8.04 -13.77
CA ARG A 239 8.97 -9.40 -14.31
C ARG A 239 7.69 -10.15 -13.92
N ALA A 240 7.24 -10.02 -12.67
CA ALA A 240 5.97 -10.60 -12.23
C ALA A 240 4.78 -9.99 -12.97
N LEU A 241 4.75 -8.66 -13.13
CA LEU A 241 3.66 -7.96 -13.85
C LEU A 241 3.63 -8.34 -15.34
N VAL A 242 4.79 -8.45 -15.99
CA VAL A 242 4.88 -8.94 -17.37
C VAL A 242 4.35 -10.37 -17.47
N ALA A 243 4.75 -11.27 -16.58
CA ALA A 243 4.26 -12.65 -16.54
C ALA A 243 2.75 -12.75 -16.22
N LEU A 244 2.22 -11.83 -15.41
CA LEU A 244 0.79 -11.75 -15.10
C LEU A 244 0.00 -11.37 -16.35
N PHE A 245 0.30 -10.22 -16.95
CA PHE A 245 -0.45 -9.73 -18.11
C PHE A 245 -0.23 -10.57 -19.36
N ASP A 246 0.87 -11.32 -19.46
CA ASP A 246 1.06 -12.24 -20.58
C ASP A 246 0.06 -13.41 -20.59
N GLN A 247 -0.65 -13.67 -19.48
CA GLN A 247 -1.71 -14.67 -19.43
C GLN A 247 -3.07 -14.17 -19.92
N TYR A 248 -3.18 -12.88 -20.24
CA TYR A 248 -4.39 -12.21 -20.72
C TYR A 248 -4.15 -11.59 -22.10
N ASP A 249 -5.19 -11.13 -22.80
CA ASP A 249 -5.02 -10.37 -24.04
C ASP A 249 -4.61 -8.91 -23.76
N PHE A 250 -3.47 -8.77 -23.09
CA PHE A 250 -2.84 -7.52 -22.69
C PHE A 250 -1.33 -7.58 -22.95
N THR A 251 -0.72 -6.40 -23.08
CA THR A 251 0.73 -6.20 -23.13
C THR A 251 1.12 -5.07 -22.16
N VAL A 252 2.12 -5.28 -21.33
CA VAL A 252 2.77 -4.20 -20.56
C VAL A 252 3.62 -3.39 -21.52
N THR A 253 3.16 -2.19 -21.88
CA THR A 253 3.78 -1.36 -22.92
C THR A 253 4.73 -0.31 -22.38
N ASP A 254 4.54 0.12 -21.13
CA ASP A 254 5.40 1.12 -20.52
C ASP A 254 5.48 0.95 -18.99
N VAL A 255 6.49 1.57 -18.37
CA VAL A 255 6.71 1.53 -16.94
C VAL A 255 7.38 2.80 -16.42
N GLU A 256 7.00 3.21 -15.22
CA GLU A 256 7.59 4.33 -14.48
C GLU A 256 7.90 3.90 -13.04
N ARG A 257 8.91 4.52 -12.45
CA ARG A 257 9.19 4.41 -11.00
C ARG A 257 8.66 5.66 -10.30
N GLY A 258 7.86 5.47 -9.26
CA GLY A 258 7.43 6.52 -8.35
C GLY A 258 8.33 6.55 -7.10
N ASP A 259 8.45 7.70 -6.46
CA ASP A 259 9.22 7.91 -5.23
C ASP A 259 8.39 7.75 -3.94
N ARG A 260 7.06 7.71 -4.07
CA ARG A 260 6.14 7.45 -2.96
C ARG A 260 6.51 6.16 -2.21
N TYR A 261 6.41 6.21 -0.88
CA TYR A 261 6.80 5.12 0.03
C TYR A 261 8.24 4.64 -0.11
N GLY A 262 9.14 5.46 -0.67
CA GLY A 262 10.52 5.05 -0.94
C GLY A 262 10.66 4.14 -2.16
N GLY A 263 9.60 3.99 -2.97
CA GLY A 263 9.67 3.37 -4.28
C GLY A 263 8.42 2.59 -4.69
N ASN A 264 7.75 3.09 -5.73
CA ASN A 264 6.63 2.43 -6.39
C ASN A 264 6.98 2.07 -7.84
N ILE A 265 6.25 1.10 -8.39
CA ILE A 265 6.26 0.77 -9.81
C ILE A 265 4.87 1.08 -10.39
N ARG A 266 4.85 1.83 -11.48
CA ARG A 266 3.65 2.14 -12.26
C ARG A 266 3.78 1.50 -13.63
N VAL A 267 2.96 0.50 -13.91
CA VAL A 267 2.94 -0.16 -15.22
C VAL A 267 1.74 0.34 -16.03
N HIS A 268 1.96 0.43 -17.34
CA HIS A 268 0.95 0.83 -18.32
C HIS A 268 0.70 -0.36 -19.23
N VAL A 269 -0.56 -0.77 -19.31
CA VAL A 269 -0.97 -2.02 -19.95
C VAL A 269 -2.05 -1.72 -20.98
N THR A 270 -1.88 -2.22 -22.20
CA THR A 270 -2.82 -2.00 -23.31
C THR A 270 -3.32 -3.32 -23.86
N LYS A 271 -4.56 -3.31 -24.38
CA LYS A 271 -5.21 -4.50 -24.94
C LYS A 271 -4.44 -5.07 -26.12
N GLY A 272 -4.44 -6.39 -26.26
CA GLY A 272 -3.82 -7.10 -27.36
C GLY A 272 -2.40 -7.56 -27.07
N LYS A 273 -1.99 -8.62 -27.76
CA LYS A 273 -0.61 -9.13 -27.79
C LYS A 273 0.29 -8.38 -28.78
N GLY A 274 1.60 -8.38 -28.49
CA GLY A 274 2.61 -7.87 -29.42
C GLY A 274 2.59 -6.36 -29.64
N ARG A 275 2.04 -5.60 -28.68
CA ARG A 275 2.06 -4.14 -28.73
C ARG A 275 3.49 -3.59 -28.59
N PRO A 276 3.79 -2.41 -29.15
CA PRO A 276 5.09 -1.77 -28.95
C PRO A 276 5.39 -1.56 -27.46
N VAL A 277 6.55 -2.04 -27.03
CA VAL A 277 7.03 -1.92 -25.65
C VAL A 277 8.11 -0.84 -25.60
N SER A 278 8.03 0.05 -24.61
CA SER A 278 8.99 1.14 -24.44
C SER A 278 10.37 0.63 -24.01
N GLN A 279 11.40 1.44 -24.24
CA GLN A 279 12.75 1.15 -23.75
C GLN A 279 12.78 1.06 -22.21
N ALA A 280 11.93 1.82 -21.50
CA ALA A 280 11.87 1.84 -20.05
C ALA A 280 11.55 0.45 -19.46
N VAL A 281 10.69 -0.34 -20.11
CA VAL A 281 10.39 -1.72 -19.69
C VAL A 281 11.63 -2.60 -19.80
N THR A 282 12.36 -2.50 -20.92
CA THR A 282 13.59 -3.27 -21.16
C THR A 282 14.67 -2.89 -20.14
N ASP A 283 14.86 -1.60 -19.91
CA ASP A 283 15.86 -1.08 -18.97
C ASP A 283 15.54 -1.49 -17.52
N LEU A 284 14.27 -1.44 -17.13
CA LEU A 284 13.87 -1.81 -15.77
C LEU A 284 13.95 -3.33 -15.53
N LEU A 285 13.64 -4.17 -16.53
CA LEU A 285 13.89 -5.62 -16.43
C LEU A 285 15.39 -5.94 -16.29
N ALA A 286 16.26 -5.23 -17.02
CA ALA A 286 17.69 -5.38 -16.89
C ALA A 286 18.20 -4.94 -15.50
N LEU A 287 17.60 -3.90 -14.91
CA LEU A 287 17.87 -3.49 -13.54
C LEU A 287 17.50 -4.58 -12.52
N GLU A 288 16.35 -5.26 -12.68
CA GLU A 288 15.95 -6.37 -11.81
C GLU A 288 16.94 -7.53 -11.86
N ASP A 289 17.47 -7.85 -13.04
CA ASP A 289 18.50 -8.88 -13.18
C ASP A 289 19.81 -8.47 -12.52
N ALA A 290 20.23 -7.22 -12.73
CA ALA A 290 21.46 -6.68 -12.15
C ALA A 290 21.40 -6.59 -10.61
N SER A 291 20.23 -6.28 -10.03
CA SER A 291 20.02 -6.21 -8.58
C SER A 291 19.91 -7.59 -7.92
N GLY A 292 19.75 -8.66 -8.72
CA GLY A 292 19.62 -10.01 -8.20
C GLY A 292 18.23 -10.34 -7.67
N LEU A 293 17.17 -9.64 -8.10
CA LEU A 293 15.78 -9.93 -7.73
C LEU A 293 15.31 -11.34 -8.14
N GLY A 294 16.03 -11.98 -9.06
CA GLY A 294 15.84 -13.39 -9.43
C GLY A 294 16.57 -14.40 -8.53
N LYS A 295 17.21 -13.98 -7.43
CA LYS A 295 18.07 -14.84 -6.60
C LYS A 295 17.60 -14.89 -5.16
N LEU A 296 17.47 -16.11 -4.62
CA LEU A 296 17.06 -16.34 -3.22
C LEU A 296 17.99 -15.65 -2.20
N GLU A 297 19.30 -15.58 -2.49
CA GLU A 297 20.29 -14.93 -1.62
C GLU A 297 19.95 -13.46 -1.32
N THR A 298 19.37 -12.74 -2.30
CA THR A 298 18.94 -11.35 -2.14
C THR A 298 17.89 -11.22 -1.05
N PHE A 299 16.91 -12.13 -1.03
CA PHE A 299 15.84 -12.15 -0.05
C PHE A 299 16.30 -12.65 1.33
N GLN A 300 17.28 -13.55 1.37
CA GLN A 300 17.92 -13.97 2.64
C GLN A 300 18.63 -12.79 3.32
N LYS A 301 19.37 -11.97 2.55
CA LYS A 301 20.01 -10.75 3.06
C LYS A 301 18.98 -9.74 3.58
N PHE A 302 17.86 -9.57 2.88
CA PHE A 302 16.75 -8.76 3.34
C PHE A 302 16.17 -9.28 4.66
N ALA A 303 15.90 -10.57 4.76
CA ALA A 303 15.38 -11.18 5.99
C ALA A 303 16.33 -10.99 7.18
N ASP A 304 17.65 -11.10 6.97
CA ASP A 304 18.63 -10.88 8.03
C ASP A 304 18.72 -9.40 8.43
N ARG A 305 18.61 -8.46 7.48
CA ARG A 305 18.52 -7.02 7.79
C ARG A 305 17.29 -6.71 8.65
N VAL A 306 16.13 -7.29 8.35
CA VAL A 306 14.89 -7.12 9.13
C VAL A 306 15.07 -7.61 10.56
N LYS A 307 15.68 -8.79 10.76
CA LYS A 307 15.99 -9.30 12.11
C LYS A 307 16.93 -8.36 12.86
N MET A 308 17.96 -7.84 12.19
CA MET A 308 18.91 -6.92 12.82
C MET A 308 18.28 -5.57 13.19
N ALA A 309 17.40 -5.03 12.35
CA ALA A 309 16.64 -3.81 12.66
C ALA A 309 15.76 -4.01 13.90
N ARG A 310 15.07 -5.16 14.00
CA ARG A 310 14.30 -5.54 15.19
C ARG A 310 15.14 -5.57 16.46
N LEU A 311 16.29 -6.25 16.41
CA LEU A 311 17.16 -6.38 17.59
C LEU A 311 17.64 -5.02 18.08
N LYS A 312 18.17 -4.18 17.19
CA LYS A 312 18.63 -2.83 17.53
C LYS A 312 17.52 -1.95 18.12
N PHE A 313 16.34 -2.00 17.51
CA PHE A 313 15.20 -1.23 17.98
C PHE A 313 14.73 -1.67 19.37
N MET A 314 14.64 -2.99 19.61
CA MET A 314 14.24 -3.51 20.91
C MET A 314 15.30 -3.26 22.00
N ASP A 315 16.58 -3.38 21.66
CA ASP A 315 17.69 -3.03 22.57
C ASP A 315 17.58 -1.58 23.03
N PHE A 316 17.32 -0.67 22.09
CA PHE A 316 17.10 0.75 22.37
C PHE A 316 15.88 1.00 23.27
N LEU A 317 14.72 0.40 22.98
CA LEU A 317 13.52 0.59 23.81
C LEU A 317 13.74 0.10 25.24
N ILE A 318 14.35 -1.08 25.40
CA ILE A 318 14.58 -1.67 26.71
C ILE A 318 15.62 -0.87 27.49
N SER A 319 16.72 -0.44 26.87
CA SER A 319 17.74 0.37 27.55
C SER A 319 17.18 1.71 28.00
N THR A 320 16.46 2.38 27.10
CA THR A 320 15.90 3.72 27.35
C THR A 320 14.82 3.67 28.44
N ASN A 321 13.97 2.65 28.45
CA ASN A 321 12.99 2.43 29.52
C ASN A 321 13.67 2.16 30.87
N ARG A 322 14.79 1.40 30.91
CA ARG A 322 15.57 1.18 32.15
C ARG A 322 16.23 2.45 32.67
N GLU A 323 16.58 3.39 31.79
CA GLU A 323 17.08 4.71 32.14
C GLU A 323 15.98 5.65 32.68
N GLY A 324 14.70 5.24 32.61
CA GLY A 324 13.56 6.05 33.04
C GLY A 324 13.22 7.18 32.07
N LYS A 325 13.69 7.10 30.82
CA LYS A 325 13.38 8.06 29.76
C LYS A 325 12.06 7.73 29.09
N SER A 326 11.33 8.75 28.70
CA SER A 326 10.04 8.66 28.04
C SER A 326 10.18 8.46 26.53
N ILE A 327 9.42 7.49 26.00
CA ILE A 327 9.41 7.13 24.58
C ILE A 327 7.96 7.04 24.13
N VAL A 328 7.61 7.70 23.04
CA VAL A 328 6.25 7.69 22.48
C VAL A 328 6.27 7.53 20.97
N GLY A 329 5.16 7.08 20.37
CA GLY A 329 5.04 6.95 18.92
C GLY A 329 4.41 8.19 18.29
N ASN A 330 4.79 8.51 17.05
CA ASN A 330 4.10 9.48 16.21
C ASN A 330 3.75 8.87 14.84
N SER A 331 2.54 9.19 14.40
CA SER A 331 1.80 8.62 13.28
C SER A 331 1.36 7.16 13.49
N CYS A 332 0.18 6.79 13.00
CA CYS A 332 -0.38 5.45 13.07
C CYS A 332 -0.77 4.92 11.67
N PRO A 333 0.16 4.83 10.69
CA PRO A 333 -0.13 4.23 9.39
C PRO A 333 -0.40 2.72 9.54
N GLY A 334 -1.15 2.07 8.64
CA GLY A 334 -1.45 0.63 8.74
C GLY A 334 -0.19 -0.23 8.95
N ARG A 335 0.88 0.07 8.18
CA ARG A 335 2.20 -0.57 8.31
C ARG A 335 2.83 -0.56 9.72
N CYS A 336 2.49 0.41 10.57
CA CYS A 336 3.00 0.43 11.94
C CYS A 336 2.44 -0.71 12.80
N SER A 337 1.24 -1.22 12.47
CA SER A 337 0.66 -2.37 13.14
C SER A 337 1.53 -3.61 12.97
N THR A 338 1.95 -3.92 11.74
CA THR A 338 2.88 -5.03 11.46
C THR A 338 4.18 -4.86 12.25
N LEU A 339 4.77 -3.66 12.18
CA LEU A 339 6.06 -3.37 12.82
C LEU A 339 5.99 -3.61 14.34
N LEU A 340 5.04 -2.98 15.02
CA LEU A 340 4.92 -3.04 16.47
C LEU A 340 4.48 -4.43 16.96
N ASN A 341 3.60 -5.11 16.21
CA ASN A 341 3.21 -6.47 16.54
C ASN A 341 4.36 -7.47 16.36
N TYR A 342 5.10 -7.39 15.25
CA TYR A 342 6.27 -8.24 15.01
C TYR A 342 7.38 -7.98 16.03
N TYR A 343 7.63 -6.72 16.38
CA TYR A 343 8.65 -6.37 17.37
C TYR A 343 8.23 -6.75 18.79
N GLY A 344 6.93 -6.79 19.06
CA GLY A 344 6.37 -7.13 20.37
C GLY A 344 6.23 -5.94 21.29
N VAL A 345 5.97 -4.74 20.74
CA VAL A 345 5.93 -3.48 21.49
C VAL A 345 4.50 -3.21 21.98
N GLY A 346 4.29 -3.26 23.29
CA GLY A 346 3.03 -2.94 23.96
C GLY A 346 3.04 -1.57 24.66
N THR A 347 1.97 -1.30 25.40
CA THR A 347 1.75 -0.02 26.11
C THR A 347 2.78 0.23 27.22
N GLU A 348 3.39 -0.81 27.76
CA GLU A 348 4.51 -0.71 28.72
C GLU A 348 5.78 -0.06 28.16
N LEU A 349 6.02 -0.12 26.85
CA LEU A 349 7.18 0.51 26.20
C LEU A 349 6.80 1.72 25.35
N LEU A 350 5.56 1.77 24.87
CA LEU A 350 5.06 2.82 24.01
C LEU A 350 3.63 3.20 24.45
N PRO A 351 3.47 4.20 25.33
CA PRO A 351 2.20 4.43 26.03
C PRO A 351 1.09 4.98 25.12
N TYR A 352 1.46 5.64 24.01
CA TYR A 352 0.51 6.13 23.02
C TYR A 352 1.15 6.32 21.63
N LEU A 353 0.28 6.40 20.62
CA LEU A 353 0.60 6.87 19.27
C LEU A 353 -0.04 8.25 19.05
N ALA A 354 0.78 9.28 18.89
CA ALA A 354 0.34 10.61 18.53
C ALA A 354 -0.05 10.67 17.04
N GLU A 355 -1.19 11.27 16.72
CA GLU A 355 -1.72 11.34 15.37
C GLU A 355 -2.28 12.74 15.07
N GLN A 356 -2.27 13.13 13.79
CA GLN A 356 -2.73 14.45 13.37
C GLN A 356 -4.24 14.66 13.63
N PRO A 357 -4.68 15.90 13.92
CA PRO A 357 -6.06 16.21 14.33
C PRO A 357 -7.16 15.75 13.37
N ALA A 358 -6.88 15.68 12.06
CA ALA A 358 -7.85 15.31 11.03
C ALA A 358 -8.03 13.79 10.86
N SER A 359 -7.28 12.96 11.61
CA SER A 359 -7.30 11.52 11.46
C SER A 359 -8.54 10.87 12.08
N LEU A 360 -9.16 9.95 11.33
CA LEU A 360 -10.26 9.09 11.82
C LEU A 360 -9.79 8.03 12.83
N LYS A 361 -8.48 7.97 13.11
CA LYS A 361 -7.87 7.01 14.04
C LYS A 361 -7.89 7.50 15.49
N LEU A 362 -8.10 8.80 15.72
CA LEU A 362 -8.10 9.39 17.06
C LEU A 362 -9.14 8.74 17.99
N GLY A 363 -8.74 8.42 19.22
CA GLY A 363 -9.58 7.76 20.23
C GLY A 363 -9.73 6.24 20.05
N LYS A 364 -9.11 5.66 19.01
CA LYS A 364 -9.04 4.22 18.79
C LYS A 364 -7.73 3.64 19.34
N TYR A 365 -7.58 2.32 19.26
CA TYR A 365 -6.41 1.59 19.73
C TYR A 365 -5.80 0.74 18.61
N LEU A 366 -4.48 0.62 18.61
CA LEU A 366 -3.74 -0.21 17.67
C LEU A 366 -4.13 -1.69 17.85
N PRO A 367 -4.49 -2.42 16.78
CA PRO A 367 -4.89 -3.82 16.91
C PRO A 367 -3.71 -4.69 17.38
N GLY A 368 -4.00 -5.69 18.22
CA GLY A 368 -3.02 -6.61 18.81
C GLY A 368 -2.17 -6.04 19.96
N LYS A 369 -1.78 -4.76 19.93
CA LYS A 369 -0.96 -4.12 20.99
C LYS A 369 -1.67 -3.10 21.85
N HIS A 370 -2.88 -2.71 21.46
CA HIS A 370 -3.82 -1.87 22.23
C HIS A 370 -3.25 -0.51 22.60
N ILE A 371 -2.29 -0.01 21.83
CA ILE A 371 -1.70 1.31 22.07
C ILE A 371 -2.72 2.38 21.67
N PRO A 372 -3.11 3.29 22.58
CA PRO A 372 -4.10 4.33 22.27
C PRO A 372 -3.56 5.33 21.25
N VAL A 373 -4.42 5.72 20.31
CA VAL A 373 -4.14 6.74 19.31
C VAL A 373 -4.72 8.08 19.77
N VAL A 374 -3.86 9.07 19.99
CA VAL A 374 -4.19 10.35 20.63
C VAL A 374 -3.78 11.54 19.75
N ASN A 375 -4.29 12.73 20.05
CA ASN A 375 -3.96 13.93 19.29
C ASN A 375 -2.49 14.34 19.51
N ASN A 376 -1.76 14.65 18.43
CA ASN A 376 -0.34 14.97 18.49
C ASN A 376 0.02 16.28 19.22
N GLN A 377 -0.96 17.04 19.71
CA GLN A 377 -0.71 18.15 20.65
C GLN A 377 -0.03 17.66 21.93
N ILE A 378 -0.31 16.43 22.37
CA ILE A 378 0.29 15.82 23.56
C ILE A 378 1.83 15.83 23.52
N LEU A 379 2.43 15.70 22.33
CA LEU A 379 3.89 15.72 22.17
C LEU A 379 4.49 17.05 22.61
N ILE A 380 3.80 18.15 22.31
CA ILE A 380 4.25 19.50 22.64
C ILE A 380 4.06 19.80 24.12
N ASP A 381 2.98 19.27 24.70
CA ASP A 381 2.61 19.48 26.10
C ASP A 381 3.51 18.67 27.05
N GLU A 382 3.84 17.43 26.69
CA GLU A 382 4.62 16.50 27.53
C GLU A 382 6.13 16.57 27.31
N GLN A 383 6.59 16.92 26.10
CA GLN A 383 8.02 16.97 25.73
C GLN A 383 8.77 15.67 26.08
N PRO A 384 8.37 14.52 25.49
CA PRO A 384 9.03 13.23 25.76
C PRO A 384 10.52 13.26 25.34
N ASP A 385 11.34 12.37 25.89
CA ASP A 385 12.76 12.29 25.54
C ASP A 385 12.95 11.83 24.09
N TYR A 386 12.15 10.83 23.66
CA TYR A 386 12.19 10.27 22.31
C TYR A 386 10.82 10.16 21.67
N VAL A 387 10.75 10.52 20.38
CA VAL A 387 9.58 10.27 19.52
C VAL A 387 9.94 9.33 18.37
N ILE A 388 9.26 8.18 18.33
CA ILE A 388 9.40 7.20 17.25
C ILE A 388 8.55 7.62 16.06
N ILE A 389 9.16 7.87 14.91
CA ILE A 389 8.44 8.24 13.70
C ILE A 389 8.01 6.97 12.95
N LEU A 390 6.77 6.53 13.14
CA LEU A 390 6.24 5.31 12.53
C LEU A 390 5.84 5.51 11.06
N ALA A 391 5.52 6.75 10.66
CA ALA A 391 5.47 7.16 9.25
C ALA A 391 6.87 7.52 8.74
N TRP A 392 7.83 6.60 8.88
CA TRP A 392 9.26 6.81 8.66
C TRP A 392 9.63 7.27 7.24
N HIS A 393 8.84 6.91 6.23
CA HIS A 393 9.02 7.39 4.85
C HIS A 393 8.77 8.91 4.70
N TYR A 394 8.12 9.53 5.68
CA TYR A 394 7.97 10.98 5.83
C TYR A 394 8.72 11.51 7.06
N ALA A 395 9.75 10.80 7.55
CA ALA A 395 10.43 11.18 8.78
C ALA A 395 10.92 12.63 8.75
N LYS A 396 11.64 13.03 7.70
CA LYS A 396 12.18 14.38 7.58
C LYS A 396 11.12 15.49 7.73
N PRO A 397 10.07 15.58 6.88
CA PRO A 397 9.07 16.64 7.01
C PRO A 397 8.30 16.58 8.35
N ILE A 398 8.05 15.38 8.89
CA ILE A 398 7.41 15.21 10.20
C ILE A 398 8.29 15.79 11.33
N MET A 399 9.58 15.46 11.34
CA MET A 399 10.53 15.95 12.33
C MET A 399 10.66 17.48 12.26
N GLU A 400 10.80 18.04 11.05
CA GLU A 400 10.85 19.49 10.81
C GLU A 400 9.58 20.19 11.33
N GLN A 401 8.40 19.64 11.04
CA GLN A 401 7.12 20.18 11.51
C GLN A 401 6.99 20.13 13.04
N LEU A 402 7.34 19.01 13.68
CA LEU A 402 7.25 18.86 15.13
C LEU A 402 8.26 19.77 15.85
N LYS A 403 9.49 19.89 15.33
CA LYS A 403 10.50 20.83 15.84
C LYS A 403 10.01 22.29 15.72
N ALA A 404 9.43 22.66 14.58
CA ALA A 404 8.86 24.00 14.37
C ALA A 404 7.70 24.31 15.34
N ARG A 405 6.97 23.29 15.81
CA ARG A 405 5.94 23.42 16.86
C ARG A 405 6.51 23.52 18.28
N GLY A 406 7.84 23.42 18.45
CA GLY A 406 8.52 23.54 19.73
C GLY A 406 8.81 22.21 20.43
N LEU A 407 8.75 21.08 19.72
CA LEU A 407 9.16 19.78 20.26
C LEU A 407 10.69 19.71 20.42
N LYS A 408 11.16 19.33 21.61
CA LYS A 408 12.60 19.22 21.95
C LYS A 408 13.12 17.77 21.96
N SER A 409 12.25 16.80 21.73
CA SER A 409 12.58 15.37 21.72
C SER A 409 13.59 15.02 20.64
N ASP A 410 14.44 14.04 20.92
CA ASP A 410 15.17 13.33 19.88
C ASP A 410 14.21 12.41 19.12
N PHE A 411 14.55 12.08 17.88
CA PHE A 411 13.70 11.26 17.01
C PHE A 411 14.31 9.88 16.80
N VAL A 412 13.43 8.88 16.64
CA VAL A 412 13.81 7.49 16.37
C VAL A 412 13.14 7.04 15.08
N ILE A 413 13.95 6.58 14.13
CA ILE A 413 13.48 6.04 12.85
C ILE A 413 13.69 4.52 12.90
N PRO A 414 12.61 3.72 12.90
CA PRO A 414 12.71 2.28 13.14
C PRO A 414 13.13 1.46 11.90
N LEU A 415 13.01 2.03 10.70
CA LEU A 415 13.24 1.41 9.40
C LEU A 415 13.72 2.44 8.37
N PRO A 416 14.48 2.05 7.31
CA PRO A 416 14.99 0.70 6.98
C PRO A 416 15.96 0.11 7.99
N ASP A 417 16.80 0.98 8.54
CA ASP A 417 17.81 0.68 9.53
C ASP A 417 17.52 1.58 10.73
N PHE A 418 17.65 1.00 11.92
CA PHE A 418 17.45 1.74 13.16
C PHE A 418 18.38 2.95 13.24
N GLU A 419 17.81 4.13 13.42
CA GLU A 419 18.52 5.41 13.53
C GLU A 419 17.92 6.27 14.64
N ILE A 420 18.79 7.00 15.34
CA ILE A 420 18.41 8.06 16.27
C ILE A 420 18.90 9.38 15.68
N VAL A 421 17.99 10.34 15.49
CA VAL A 421 18.28 11.68 14.97
C VAL A 421 18.15 12.66 16.12
N LYS A 422 19.21 13.41 16.42
CA LYS A 422 19.16 14.44 17.46
C LYS A 422 18.28 15.59 17.03
N ASN A 423 17.51 16.16 17.96
CA ASN A 423 16.65 17.30 17.64
C ASN A 423 17.44 18.47 17.03
N GLU A 424 18.70 18.67 17.45
CA GLU A 424 19.57 19.73 16.93
C GLU A 424 19.99 19.52 15.47
N ASP A 425 20.00 18.28 14.98
CA ASP A 425 20.41 17.89 13.61
C ASP A 425 19.26 17.91 12.59
N VAL A 426 18.01 18.08 13.06
CA VAL A 426 16.81 18.27 12.23
C VAL A 426 16.74 19.70 11.70
#